data_AF-A0A1I3VZ99-F1
#
_entry.id   AF-A0A1I3VZ99-F1
#
_cell.length_a   1.000
_cell.length_b   1.000
_cell.length_c   1.000
_cell.angle_alpha   90.00
_cell.angle_beta   90.00
_cell.angle_gamma   90.00
#
_symmetry.space_group_name_H-M   'P 1'
#
loop_
_entity.id
_entity.type
_entity.pdbx_description
1 polymer ?
#
loop_
_entity_poly.entity_id
_entity_poly.type
_entity_poly.pdbx_seq_one_letter_code
_entity_poly.pdbx_strand_id
1 'polypeptide(L)'
;MREISQFEPETNAIPQTLIQLTQVLEKLLEKTESDTEERLWTPADVANFLQVSEASVMKNYYYMPDFPKGFRLPSKKGMGSRRWYPSDIKKWCERQKSF
;
A
#
# COMPACT_ATOMS: atom_id res chain seq x y z
N MET A 1 25.07 58.72 16.52
CA MET A 1 25.25 57.34 16.99
C MET A 1 24.00 56.93 17.75
N ARG A 2 23.23 55.97 17.23
CA ARG A 2 22.27 55.10 17.95
C ARG A 2 21.71 54.06 16.96
N GLU A 3 22.26 52.86 17.12
CA GLU A 3 21.61 51.55 16.99
C GLU A 3 20.68 51.32 15.80
N ILE A 4 21.25 50.74 14.73
CA ILE A 4 20.51 49.85 13.83
C ILE A 4 20.39 48.52 14.59
N SER A 5 19.37 48.44 15.45
CA SER A 5 19.05 47.22 16.19
C SER A 5 18.39 46.22 15.25
N GLN A 6 19.16 45.19 14.92
CA GLN A 6 18.72 43.79 14.81
C GLN A 6 17.33 43.56 14.21
N PHE A 7 17.27 43.40 12.89
CA PHE A 7 16.24 42.57 12.26
C PHE A 7 16.94 41.47 11.47
N GLU A 8 16.38 40.27 11.57
CA GLU A 8 16.78 38.98 10.96
C GLU A 8 17.70 38.09 11.82
N PRO A 9 17.08 37.09 12.47
CA PRO A 9 17.40 35.70 12.10
C PRO A 9 16.17 34.79 11.96
N GLU A 10 14.99 35.30 11.65
CA GLU A 10 13.77 34.48 11.48
C GLU A 10 13.71 33.81 10.08
N THR A 11 14.41 34.36 9.09
CA THR A 11 14.34 33.91 7.69
C THR A 11 14.94 32.53 7.43
N ASN A 12 15.90 32.07 8.24
CA ASN A 12 16.51 30.73 8.09
C ASN A 12 15.72 29.62 8.80
N ALA A 13 14.79 29.97 9.70
CA ALA A 13 13.97 28.99 10.42
C ALA A 13 12.92 28.35 9.50
N ILE A 14 12.36 29.11 8.55
CA ILE A 14 11.34 28.61 7.62
C ILE A 14 11.92 27.56 6.66
N PRO A 15 13.05 27.80 5.94
CA PRO A 15 13.68 26.78 5.12
C PRO A 15 14.06 25.53 5.91
N GLN A 16 14.58 25.69 7.13
CA GLN A 16 14.96 24.57 7.98
C GLN A 16 13.77 23.71 8.41
N THR A 17 12.65 24.36 8.75
CA THR A 17 11.40 23.67 9.14
C THR A 17 10.82 22.90 7.96
N LEU A 18 10.88 23.46 6.75
CA LEU A 18 10.44 22.78 5.54
C LEU A 18 11.27 21.52 5.25
N ILE A 19 12.60 21.61 5.37
CA ILE A 19 13.50 20.46 5.19
C ILE A 19 13.22 19.36 6.21
N GLN A 20 12.96 19.74 7.47
CA GLN A 20 12.59 18.76 8.51
C GLN A 20 11.24 18.09 8.20
N LEU A 21 10.27 18.86 7.71
CA LEU A 21 8.96 18.33 7.35
C LEU A 21 9.06 17.37 6.16
N THR A 22 9.84 17.69 5.12
CA THR A 22 10.04 16.78 3.97
C THR A 22 10.70 15.48 4.41
N GLN A 23 11.73 15.53 5.27
CA GLN A 23 12.38 14.33 5.81
C GLN A 23 11.43 13.46 6.64
N VAL A 24 10.52 14.07 7.40
CA VAL A 24 9.51 13.32 8.16
C VAL A 24 8.50 12.67 7.22
N LEU A 25 8.04 13.38 6.18
CA LEU A 25 7.13 12.83 5.19
C LEU A 25 7.77 11.65 4.43
N GLU A 26 9.02 11.76 4.00
CA GLU A 26 9.76 10.66 3.37
C GLU A 26 9.81 9.42 4.27
N LYS A 27 10.17 9.60 5.54
CA LYS A 27 10.21 8.48 6.52
C LYS A 27 8.84 7.86 6.77
N LEU A 28 7.78 8.68 6.76
CA LEU A 28 6.42 8.17 6.92
C LEU A 28 5.99 7.37 5.69
N LEU A 29 6.30 7.85 4.48
CA LEU A 29 6.01 7.17 3.23
C LEU A 29 6.70 5.80 3.17
N GLU A 30 8.02 5.76 3.42
CA GLU A 30 8.81 4.51 3.46
C GLU A 30 8.22 3.48 4.43
N LYS A 31 7.78 3.93 5.61
CA LYS A 31 7.17 3.05 6.62
C LYS A 31 5.82 2.48 6.16
N THR A 32 5.00 3.27 5.48
CA THR A 32 3.73 2.76 4.93
C THR A 32 3.92 1.77 3.80
N GLU A 33 4.92 1.96 2.95
CA GLU A 33 5.19 1.06 1.83
C GLU A 33 5.57 -0.34 2.33
N SER A 34 6.46 -0.44 3.33
CA SER A 34 6.88 -1.74 3.87
C SER A 34 5.71 -2.53 4.49
N ASP A 35 4.84 -1.86 5.25
CA ASP A 35 3.68 -2.51 5.88
C ASP A 35 2.65 -3.02 4.85
N THR A 36 2.57 -2.38 3.68
CA THR A 36 1.62 -2.79 2.63
C THR A 36 2.08 -3.99 1.80
N GLU A 37 3.38 -4.20 1.65
CA GLU A 37 3.91 -5.35 0.90
C GLU A 37 3.79 -6.66 1.68
N GLU A 38 3.90 -6.61 3.01
CA GLU A 38 3.84 -7.80 3.87
C GLU A 38 2.40 -8.21 4.23
N ARG A 39 1.43 -7.29 4.11
CA ARG A 39 0.04 -7.57 4.47
C ARG A 39 -0.65 -8.50 3.45
N LEU A 40 -1.24 -9.58 3.97
CA LEU A 40 -2.12 -10.44 3.19
C LEU A 40 -3.34 -9.69 2.64
N TRP A 41 -3.64 -9.91 1.37
CA TRP A 41 -4.78 -9.33 0.68
C TRP A 41 -6.07 -10.11 0.95
N THR A 42 -7.13 -9.36 1.22
CA THR A 42 -8.52 -9.83 1.25
C THR A 42 -9.09 -9.90 -0.17
N PRO A 43 -10.28 -10.51 -0.38
CA PRO A 43 -10.94 -10.45 -1.68
C PRO A 43 -11.17 -9.02 -2.18
N ALA A 44 -11.48 -8.08 -1.27
CA ALA A 44 -11.65 -6.67 -1.61
C ALA A 44 -10.33 -6.01 -2.05
N ASP A 45 -9.21 -6.32 -1.40
CA ASP A 45 -7.90 -5.81 -1.80
C ASP A 45 -7.53 -6.28 -3.22
N VAL A 46 -7.74 -7.57 -3.51
CA VAL A 46 -7.55 -8.14 -4.85
C VAL A 46 -8.44 -7.45 -5.86
N ALA A 47 -9.72 -7.23 -5.52
CA ALA A 47 -10.68 -6.57 -6.38
C ALA A 47 -10.27 -5.12 -6.71
N ASN A 48 -9.83 -4.37 -5.70
CA ASN A 48 -9.31 -3.02 -5.86
C ASN A 48 -8.06 -2.99 -6.75
N PHE A 49 -7.13 -3.93 -6.55
CA PHE A 49 -5.92 -4.01 -7.38
C PHE A 49 -6.27 -4.31 -8.85
N LEU A 50 -7.17 -5.25 -9.09
CA LEU A 50 -7.59 -5.66 -10.43
C LEU A 50 -8.64 -4.72 -11.07
N GLN A 51 -9.11 -3.71 -10.34
CA GLN A 51 -10.16 -2.78 -10.78
C GLN A 51 -11.46 -3.50 -11.19
N VAL A 52 -11.88 -4.47 -10.39
CA VAL A 52 -13.12 -5.24 -10.61
C VAL A 52 -13.95 -5.33 -9.32
N SER A 53 -15.14 -5.94 -9.39
CA SER A 53 -15.92 -6.23 -8.19
C SER A 53 -15.35 -7.43 -7.41
N GLU A 54 -15.54 -7.42 -6.08
CA GLU A 54 -15.18 -8.55 -5.21
C GLU A 54 -15.89 -9.85 -5.64
N ALA A 55 -17.14 -9.73 -6.12
CA ALA A 55 -17.88 -10.84 -6.68
C ALA A 55 -17.18 -11.44 -7.91
N SER A 56 -16.59 -10.63 -8.79
CA SER A 56 -15.83 -11.11 -9.94
C SER A 56 -14.60 -11.90 -9.50
N VAL A 57 -13.87 -11.41 -8.48
CA VAL A 57 -12.74 -12.15 -7.91
C VAL A 57 -13.17 -13.52 -7.40
N MET A 58 -14.25 -13.57 -6.61
CA MET A 58 -14.66 -14.80 -5.92
C MET A 58 -15.43 -15.79 -6.80
N LYS A 59 -16.15 -15.31 -7.82
CA LYS A 59 -17.00 -16.14 -8.69
C LYS A 59 -16.36 -16.45 -10.03
N ASN A 60 -15.53 -15.58 -10.57
CA ASN A 60 -14.93 -15.74 -11.89
C ASN A 60 -13.46 -16.11 -11.77
N TYR A 61 -12.64 -15.22 -11.21
CA TYR A 61 -11.18 -15.40 -11.23
C TYR A 61 -10.70 -16.52 -10.32
N TYR A 62 -11.29 -16.69 -9.14
CA TYR A 62 -10.91 -17.76 -8.21
C TYR A 62 -10.96 -19.17 -8.81
N TYR A 63 -11.88 -19.41 -9.76
CA TYR A 63 -12.02 -20.70 -10.44
C TYR A 63 -11.30 -20.77 -11.78
N MET A 64 -10.68 -19.67 -12.20
CA MET A 64 -9.92 -19.61 -13.44
C MET A 64 -8.65 -20.48 -13.32
N PRO A 65 -8.26 -21.19 -14.39
CA PRO A 65 -6.97 -21.86 -14.43
C PRO A 65 -5.84 -20.88 -14.09
N ASP A 66 -4.86 -21.35 -13.32
CA ASP A 66 -3.65 -20.62 -12.93
C ASP A 66 -3.85 -19.35 -12.09
N PHE A 67 -5.09 -19.03 -11.69
CA PHE A 67 -5.33 -17.99 -10.69
C PHE A 67 -4.79 -18.44 -9.32
N PRO A 68 -4.14 -17.54 -8.56
CA PRO A 68 -3.57 -17.88 -7.25
C PRO A 68 -4.60 -18.48 -6.29
N LYS A 69 -4.28 -19.64 -5.72
CA LYS A 69 -5.14 -20.31 -4.73
C LYS A 69 -5.06 -19.57 -3.39
N GLY A 70 -6.11 -18.80 -3.09
CA GLY A 70 -6.23 -18.15 -1.79
C GLY A 70 -6.38 -19.18 -0.67
N PHE A 71 -5.64 -18.99 0.42
CA PHE A 71 -5.73 -19.84 1.60
C PHE A 71 -6.69 -19.24 2.63
N ARG A 72 -7.18 -20.06 3.55
CA ARG A 72 -8.07 -19.62 4.62
C ARG A 72 -7.32 -19.64 5.94
N LEU A 73 -7.41 -18.55 6.69
CA LEU A 73 -6.93 -18.54 8.06
C LEU A 73 -7.88 -19.37 8.94
N PRO A 74 -7.35 -20.04 9.98
CA PRO A 74 -8.19 -20.72 10.97
C PRO A 74 -9.22 -19.76 11.56
N SER A 75 -10.49 -20.18 11.59
CA SER A 75 -11.57 -19.41 12.20
C SER A 75 -12.19 -20.22 13.34
N LYS A 76 -12.56 -19.54 14.43
CA LYS A 76 -13.30 -20.16 15.55
C LYS A 76 -14.67 -20.69 15.11
N LYS A 77 -15.27 -20.14 14.06
CA LYS A 77 -16.56 -20.58 13.49
C LYS A 77 -16.61 -20.33 11.99
N GLY A 78 -17.19 -21.27 11.24
CA GLY A 78 -17.38 -21.18 9.79
C GLY A 78 -16.08 -21.29 8.99
N MET A 79 -16.18 -21.07 7.69
CA MET A 79 -15.03 -21.05 6.79
C MET A 79 -14.42 -19.64 6.81
N GLY A 80 -13.18 -19.50 7.26
CA GLY A 80 -12.46 -18.23 7.24
C GLY A 80 -12.44 -17.60 5.83
N SER A 81 -12.44 -16.27 5.78
CA SER A 81 -12.32 -15.54 4.51
C SER A 81 -10.96 -15.83 3.86
N ARG A 82 -10.94 -15.87 2.53
CA ARG A 82 -9.73 -16.20 1.76
C ARG A 82 -8.72 -15.05 1.82
N ARG A 83 -7.44 -15.41 1.79
CA ARG A 83 -6.31 -14.49 1.79
C ARG A 83 -5.33 -14.86 0.69
N TRP A 84 -4.65 -13.86 0.17
CA TRP A 84 -3.62 -14.00 -0.86
C TRP A 84 -2.36 -13.24 -0.47
N TYR A 85 -1.22 -13.74 -0.91
CA TYR A 85 -0.03 -12.91 -0.99
C TYR A 85 -0.17 -11.92 -2.15
N PRO A 86 0.14 -10.63 -1.95
CA PRO A 86 0.13 -9.64 -3.03
C PRO A 86 0.98 -10.06 -4.23
N SER A 87 2.14 -10.66 -3.97
CA SER A 87 3.11 -11.10 -4.97
C SER A 87 2.55 -12.14 -5.93
N ASP A 88 1.71 -13.07 -5.47
CA ASP A 88 1.11 -14.11 -6.31
C ASP A 88 0.12 -13.51 -7.31
N ILE A 89 -0.68 -12.53 -6.87
CA ILE A 89 -1.65 -11.82 -7.71
C ILE A 89 -0.93 -10.97 -8.76
N LYS A 90 0.12 -10.23 -8.36
CA LYS A 90 0.96 -9.44 -9.28
C LYS A 90 1.58 -10.33 -10.36
N LYS A 91 2.22 -11.45 -9.97
CA LYS A 91 2.80 -12.44 -10.89
C LYS A 91 1.77 -13.03 -11.85
N TRP A 92 0.54 -13.27 -11.39
CA TRP A 92 -0.53 -13.75 -12.25
C TRP A 92 -0.92 -12.73 -13.33
N CYS A 93 -1.00 -11.45 -12.98
CA CYS A 93 -1.29 -10.37 -13.93
C CYS A 93 -0.19 -10.23 -14.99
N GLU A 94 1.08 -10.36 -14.59
CA GLU A 94 2.21 -10.30 -15.53
C GLU A 94 2.14 -11.39 -16.61
N ARG A 95 1.67 -12.60 -16.26
CA ARG A 95 1.45 -13.68 -17.22
C ARG A 95 0.35 -13.35 -18.25
N GLN A 96 -0.66 -12.57 -17.87
CA GLN A 96 -1.75 -12.20 -18.78
C GLN A 96 -1.31 -11.23 -19.89
N LYS A 97 -0.21 -10.49 -19.69
CA LYS A 97 0.34 -9.55 -20.70
C LYS A 97 0.90 -10.24 -21.94
N SER A 98 1.11 -11.56 -21.89
CA SER A 98 1.69 -12.34 -22.98
C SER A 98 0.65 -12.81 -24.02
N PHE A 99 -0.58 -12.30 -23.97
CA PHE A 99 -1.62 -12.55 -24.96
C PHE A 99 -1.74 -11.40 -25.96
#